data_AF-A0A890JH29-F1
#
_entry.id   AF-A0A890JH29-F1
#
_cell.length_a   1.000
_cell.length_b   1.000
_cell.length_c   1.000
_cell.angle_alpha   90.00
_cell.angle_beta   90.00
_cell.angle_gamma   90.00
#
_symmetry.space_group_name_H-M   'P 1'
#
loop_
_entity.id
_entity.type
_entity.pdbx_description
1 polymer ?
#
loop_
_entity_poly.entity_id
_entity_poly.type
_entity_poly.pdbx_seq_one_letter_code
_entity_poly.pdbx_strand_id
1 'polypeptide(L)'
;MNISILLFLIGILGFVLNRKNIILMIIAIEIMLLAVTLLVLIMSYSFFDNIGQVFSIYIISIAGAESVIGLSILVAYYRLITPIISNCLFINNTLHFVSPAERQLQIKYYNISYTFVGPYLLFLFPFLLSWS
;
A
#
# COMPACT_ATOMS: atom_id res chain seq x y z
N MET A 1 11.80 16.75 20.44
CA MET A 1 10.65 17.45 19.82
C MET A 1 10.92 17.82 18.36
N ASN A 2 12.06 18.47 18.06
CA ASN A 2 12.37 18.97 16.71
C ASN A 2 12.36 17.91 15.61
N ILE A 3 12.86 16.70 15.87
CA ILE A 3 12.88 15.60 14.90
C ILE A 3 11.46 15.21 14.48
N SER A 4 10.52 15.11 15.43
CA SER A 4 9.12 14.78 15.14
C SER A 4 8.45 15.88 14.31
N ILE A 5 8.68 17.16 14.63
CA ILE A 5 8.14 18.29 13.85
C ILE A 5 8.70 18.28 12.42
N LEU A 6 9.99 17.99 12.26
CA LEU A 6 10.64 17.93 10.96
C LEU A 6 10.12 16.75 10.13
N LEU A 7 9.94 15.58 10.74
CA LEU A 7 9.30 14.42 10.10
C LEU A 7 7.86 14.72 9.68
N PHE A 8 7.09 15.43 10.51
CA PHE A 8 5.72 15.82 10.21
C PHE A 8 5.67 16.77 9.00
N LEU A 9 6.58 17.74 8.92
CA LEU A 9 6.71 18.64 7.77
C LEU A 9 7.08 17.89 6.49
N ILE A 10 8.00 16.92 6.56
CA ILE A 10 8.33 16.04 5.42
C ILE A 10 7.11 15.24 4.97
N GLY A 11 6.34 14.69 5.92
CA GLY A 11 5.09 13.98 5.63
C GLY A 11 4.08 14.85 4.88
N ILE A 12 3.87 16.09 5.34
CA ILE A 12 2.98 17.05 4.67
C ILE A 12 3.49 17.39 3.26
N LEU A 13 4.78 17.69 3.12
CA LEU A 13 5.38 17.98 1.81
C LEU A 13 5.22 16.79 0.86
N GLY A 14 5.48 15.57 1.34
CA GLY A 14 5.29 14.33 0.59
C GLY A 14 3.85 14.15 0.10
N PHE A 15 2.87 14.45 0.96
CA PHE A 15 1.44 14.36 0.64
C PHE A 15 1.00 15.42 -0.38
N VAL A 16 1.45 16.67 -0.24
CA VAL A 16 1.02 17.78 -1.11
C VAL A 16 1.67 17.68 -2.49
N LEU A 17 2.95 17.32 -2.57
CA LEU A 17 3.68 17.27 -3.85
C LEU A 17 3.25 16.07 -4.72
N ASN A 18 2.95 14.92 -4.12
CA ASN A 18 2.79 13.65 -4.84
C ASN A 18 1.33 13.23 -5.05
N ARG A 19 0.51 14.14 -5.61
CA ARG A 19 -0.94 13.92 -5.83
C ARG A 19 -1.28 12.91 -6.94
N LYS A 20 -0.29 12.50 -7.74
CA LYS A 20 -0.49 11.58 -8.88
C LYS A 20 -0.39 10.10 -8.51
N ASN A 21 0.37 9.79 -7.45
CA ASN A 21 0.69 8.40 -7.08
C ASN A 21 0.03 8.07 -5.74
N ILE A 22 -1.08 7.33 -5.78
CA ILE A 22 -1.86 6.97 -4.58
C ILE A 22 -1.02 6.24 -3.53
N ILE A 23 -0.10 5.37 -3.97
CA ILE A 23 0.80 4.62 -3.08
C ILE A 23 1.71 5.57 -2.29
N LEU A 24 2.24 6.61 -2.93
CA LEU A 24 3.08 7.61 -2.26
C LEU A 24 2.27 8.44 -1.25
N MET A 25 0.99 8.69 -1.53
CA MET A 25 0.10 9.35 -0.58
C MET A 25 -0.13 8.49 0.69
N ILE A 26 -0.33 7.17 0.54
CA ILE A 26 -0.51 6.27 1.69
C ILE A 26 0.76 6.26 2.56
N ILE A 27 1.93 6.20 1.95
CA ILE A 27 3.22 6.26 2.67
C ILE A 27 3.40 7.62 3.39
N ALA A 28 2.98 8.72 2.76
CA ALA A 28 3.06 10.04 3.39
C ALA A 28 2.15 10.13 4.64
N ILE A 29 0.97 9.50 4.61
CA ILE A 29 0.06 9.43 5.77
C ILE A 29 0.70 8.64 6.91
N GLU A 30 1.30 7.49 6.63
CA GLU A 30 2.05 6.70 7.62
C GLU A 30 3.16 7.50 8.29
N ILE A 31 3.94 8.26 7.50
CA ILE A 31 5.01 9.12 8.03
C ILE A 31 4.44 10.24 8.91
N MET A 32 3.31 10.84 8.54
CA MET A 32 2.65 11.86 9.37
C MET A 32 2.15 11.26 10.70
N LEU A 33 1.51 10.09 10.69
CA LEU A 33 1.06 9.41 11.90
C LEU A 33 2.24 9.01 12.80
N LEU A 34 3.32 8.49 12.22
CA LEU A 34 4.56 8.18 12.94
C LEU A 34 5.19 9.43 13.59
N ALA A 35 5.16 10.57 12.90
CA ALA A 35 5.69 11.82 13.45
C ALA A 35 4.88 12.27 14.68
N VAL A 36 3.55 12.14 14.65
CA VAL A 36 2.68 12.45 15.78
C VAL A 36 2.90 11.50 16.95
N THR A 37 3.05 10.18 16.70
CA THR A 37 3.34 9.22 17.79
C THR A 37 4.68 9.50 18.45
N LEU A 38 5.72 9.87 17.67
CA LEU A 38 6.99 10.30 18.23
C LEU A 38 6.87 11.59 19.05
N LEU A 39 6.01 12.54 18.66
CA LEU A 39 5.79 13.75 19.44
C LEU A 39 5.24 13.39 20.82
N VAL A 40 4.18 12.57 20.84
CA VAL A 40 3.52 12.12 22.07
C VAL A 40 4.49 11.34 22.95
N LEU A 41 5.27 10.43 22.37
CA LEU A 41 6.24 9.61 23.10
C LEU A 41 7.34 10.47 23.75
N ILE A 42 7.89 11.45 23.03
CA ILE A 42 8.90 12.37 23.56
C ILE A 42 8.33 13.22 24.69
N MET A 43 7.11 13.73 24.54
CA MET A 43 6.45 14.51 25.59
C MET A 43 6.18 13.64 26.83
N SER A 44 5.66 12.42 26.64
CA SER A 44 5.42 11.46 27.71
C SER A 44 6.70 11.14 28.50
N TYR A 45 7.83 11.00 27.79
CA TYR A 45 9.14 10.77 28.41
C TYR A 45 9.60 11.97 29.25
N SER A 46 9.41 13.21 28.78
CA SER A 46 9.78 14.42 29.52
C SER A 46 8.94 14.64 30.78
N PHE A 47 7.67 14.22 30.78
CA PHE A 47 6.77 14.34 31.93
C PHE A 47 6.77 13.11 32.85
N PHE A 48 7.58 12.08 32.56
CA PHE A 48 7.59 10.78 33.27
C PHE A 48 6.20 10.15 33.40
N ASP A 49 5.35 10.37 32.40
CA ASP A 49 4.01 9.80 32.35
C ASP A 49 4.03 8.50 31.54
N ASN A 50 3.37 7.48 32.07
CA ASN A 50 3.22 6.17 31.43
C ASN A 50 1.99 6.12 30.51
N ILE A 51 1.02 7.02 30.69
CA ILE A 51 -0.21 7.06 29.90
C ILE A 51 0.11 7.38 28.43
N GLY A 52 0.97 8.36 28.18
CA GLY A 52 1.39 8.73 26.81
C GLY A 52 2.20 7.63 26.11
N GLN A 53 2.94 6.81 26.86
CA GLN A 53 3.66 5.66 26.30
C GLN A 53 2.69 4.56 25.84
N VAL A 54 1.69 4.22 26.68
CA VAL A 54 0.65 3.24 26.32
C VAL A 54 -0.19 3.75 25.13
N PHE A 55 -0.53 5.04 25.12
CA PHE A 55 -1.26 5.65 24.01
C PHE A 55 -0.48 5.60 22.70
N SER A 56 0.84 5.77 22.74
CA SER A 56 1.70 5.68 21.54
C SER A 56 1.63 4.29 20.87
N ILE A 57 1.58 3.21 21.66
CA ILE A 57 1.45 1.83 21.16
C ILE A 57 0.07 1.63 20.50
N TYR A 58 -0.97 2.24 21.08
CA TYR A 58 -2.33 2.19 20.53
C TYR A 58 -2.39 2.85 19.15
N ILE A 59 -1.78 4.02 18.98
CA ILE A 59 -1.73 4.71 17.68
C ILE A 59 -0.96 3.90 16.65
N ILE A 60 0.19 3.29 16.99
CA ILE A 60 0.96 2.46 16.05
C ILE A 60 0.12 1.26 15.56
N SER A 61 -0.68 0.67 16.45
CA SER A 61 -1.57 -0.44 16.11
C SER A 61 -2.69 -0.02 15.15
N ILE A 62 -3.29 1.15 15.37
CA ILE A 62 -4.31 1.72 14.47
C ILE A 62 -3.70 2.10 13.11
N ALA A 63 -2.53 2.72 13.09
CA ALA A 63 -1.82 3.05 11.86
C ALA A 63 -1.55 1.79 11.00
N GLY A 64 -1.08 0.71 11.64
CA GLY A 64 -0.92 -0.57 10.98
C GLY A 64 -2.23 -1.09 10.37
N ALA A 65 -3.34 -1.00 11.09
CA ALA A 65 -4.66 -1.40 10.57
C ALA A 65 -5.12 -0.53 9.39
N GLU A 66 -4.90 0.79 9.45
CA GLU A 66 -5.21 1.72 8.36
C GLU A 66 -4.44 1.37 7.08
N SER A 67 -3.14 1.07 7.19
CA SER A 67 -2.29 0.70 6.05
C SER A 67 -2.82 -0.55 5.31
N VAL A 68 -3.26 -1.57 6.05
CA VAL A 68 -3.81 -2.81 5.50
C VAL A 68 -5.13 -2.54 4.77
N ILE A 69 -6.00 -1.71 5.35
CA ILE A 69 -7.26 -1.31 4.74
C ILE A 69 -6.99 -0.54 3.45
N GLY A 70 -6.08 0.44 3.48
CA GLY A 70 -5.69 1.24 2.31
C GLY A 70 -5.14 0.39 1.18
N LEU A 71 -4.27 -0.57 1.48
CA LEU A 71 -3.72 -1.47 0.45
C LEU A 71 -4.77 -2.45 -0.09
N SER A 72 -5.67 -2.95 0.77
CA SER A 72 -6.75 -3.87 0.35
C SER A 72 -7.70 -3.22 -0.66
N ILE A 73 -8.05 -1.95 -0.44
CA ILE A 73 -8.91 -1.19 -1.35
C ILE A 73 -8.22 -0.99 -2.71
N LEU A 74 -6.91 -0.71 -2.68
CA LEU A 74 -6.11 -0.50 -3.88
C LEU A 74 -6.04 -1.79 -4.72
N VAL A 75 -5.79 -2.93 -4.08
CA VAL A 75 -5.77 -4.24 -4.77
C VAL A 75 -7.15 -4.60 -5.34
N ALA A 76 -8.22 -4.36 -4.58
CA ALA A 76 -9.59 -4.61 -5.05
C ALA A 76 -9.93 -3.75 -6.27
N TYR A 77 -9.55 -2.47 -6.25
CA TYR A 77 -9.72 -1.54 -7.38
C TYR A 77 -9.01 -2.03 -8.65
N TYR A 78 -7.75 -2.44 -8.53
CA TYR A 78 -7.00 -3.00 -9.67
C TYR A 78 -7.67 -4.26 -10.23
N ARG A 79 -8.17 -5.15 -9.37
CA ARG A 79 -8.87 -6.38 -9.82
C ARG A 79 -10.16 -6.10 -10.60
N LEU A 80 -10.86 -5.01 -10.29
CA LEU A 80 -12.11 -4.64 -10.96
C LEU A 80 -11.90 -4.00 -12.34
N ILE A 81 -10.79 -3.30 -12.54
CA ILE A 81 -10.51 -2.57 -13.79
C ILE A 81 -9.94 -3.46 -14.90
N THR A 82 -9.04 -4.37 -14.55
CA THR A 82 -8.38 -5.26 -15.51
C THR A 82 -9.36 -6.03 -16.42
N PRO A 83 -10.47 -6.63 -15.92
CA PRO A 83 -11.36 -7.40 -16.79
C PRO A 83 -12.17 -6.53 -17.75
N ILE A 84 -12.38 -5.24 -17.46
CA ILE A 84 -13.20 -4.36 -18.31
C ILE A 84 -12.44 -4.05 -19.60
N ILE A 85 -11.12 -3.85 -19.49
CA ILE A 85 -10.24 -3.58 -20.62
C ILE A 85 -9.99 -4.87 -21.43
N SER A 86 -9.79 -6.01 -20.76
CA SER A 86 -9.51 -7.27 -21.46
C SER A 86 -10.68 -7.80 -22.30
N ASN A 87 -11.93 -7.46 -21.96
CA ASN A 87 -13.09 -7.89 -22.75
C ASN A 87 -13.33 -7.07 -24.00
N CYS A 88 -12.71 -5.89 -24.09
CA CYS A 88 -12.85 -4.98 -25.21
C CYS A 88 -11.65 -5.18 -26.13
N LEU A 89 -11.72 -6.20 -27.00
CA LEU A 89 -10.63 -6.51 -27.92
C LEU A 89 -10.94 -5.85 -29.27
N PHE A 90 -10.06 -4.94 -29.70
CA PHE A 90 -10.13 -4.35 -31.02
C PHE A 90 -9.57 -5.33 -32.05
N ILE A 91 -10.45 -5.92 -32.86
CA ILE A 91 -10.08 -6.75 -34.03
C ILE A 91 -10.63 -6.05 -35.27
N ASN A 92 -9.78 -5.81 -36.29
CA ASN A 92 -10.18 -5.26 -37.59
C ASN A 92 -11.09 -4.02 -37.49
N ASN A 93 -10.67 -3.00 -36.72
CA ASN A 93 -11.42 -1.76 -36.50
C ASN A 93 -12.85 -1.91 -35.91
N THR A 94 -13.19 -3.09 -35.38
CA THR A 94 -14.47 -3.36 -34.71
C THR A 94 -14.25 -3.74 -33.25
N LEU A 95 -15.10 -3.20 -32.37
CA LEU A 95 -15.11 -3.50 -30.95
C LEU A 95 -15.85 -4.82 -30.71
N HIS A 96 -15.09 -5.88 -30.43
CA HIS A 96 -15.65 -7.17 -30.05
C HIS A 96 -15.67 -7.30 -28.53
N PHE A 97 -16.86 -7.50 -27.96
CA PHE A 97 -17.04 -7.82 -26.55
C PHE A 97 -16.91 -9.33 -26.34
N VAL A 98 -15.89 -9.77 -25.60
CA VAL A 98 -15.68 -11.19 -25.27
C VAL A 98 -16.67 -11.64 -24.18
N SER A 99 -17.41 -12.71 -24.46
CA SER A 99 -18.44 -13.29 -23.58
C SER A 99 -17.83 -13.82 -22.26
N PRO A 100 -18.55 -13.72 -21.12
CA PRO A 100 -18.08 -14.21 -19.81
C PRO A 100 -17.64 -15.68 -19.79
N ALA A 101 -18.15 -16.52 -20.68
CA ALA A 101 -17.83 -17.95 -20.75
C ALA A 101 -16.41 -18.23 -21.30
N GLU A 102 -15.96 -17.49 -22.32
CA GLU A 102 -14.61 -17.62 -22.88
C GLU A 102 -13.52 -17.05 -21.94
N ARG A 103 -13.91 -16.08 -21.10
CA ARG A 103 -13.06 -15.48 -20.07
C ARG A 103 -12.62 -16.48 -19.00
N GLN A 104 -13.46 -17.46 -18.65
CA GLN A 104 -13.16 -18.50 -17.65
C GLN A 104 -11.99 -19.39 -18.10
N LEU A 105 -11.86 -19.66 -19.41
CA LEU A 105 -10.75 -20.44 -19.96
C LEU A 105 -9.43 -19.65 -19.89
N GLN A 106 -9.44 -18.37 -20.29
CA GLN A 106 -8.28 -17.48 -20.21
C GLN A 106 -7.79 -17.32 -18.76
N ILE A 107 -8.70 -17.14 -17.80
CA ILE A 107 -8.37 -17.04 -16.37
C ILE A 107 -7.82 -18.36 -15.82
N LYS A 108 -8.31 -19.51 -16.31
CA LYS A 108 -7.79 -20.83 -15.91
C LYS A 108 -6.35 -21.05 -16.39
N TYR A 109 -6.02 -20.67 -17.63
CA TYR A 109 -4.64 -20.74 -18.15
C TYR A 109 -3.71 -19.74 -17.47
N TYR A 110 -4.18 -18.51 -17.21
CA TYR A 110 -3.42 -17.51 -16.46
C TYR A 110 -3.08 -18.03 -15.05
N ASN A 111 -4.08 -18.51 -14.29
CA ASN A 111 -3.88 -18.98 -12.91
C ASN A 111 -2.93 -20.19 -12.80
N ILE A 112 -2.81 -21.02 -13.86
CA ILE A 112 -1.85 -22.14 -13.95
C ILE A 112 -0.40 -21.66 -14.08
N SER A 113 -0.14 -20.50 -14.69
CA SER A 113 1.21 -19.93 -14.79
C SER A 113 1.69 -19.26 -13.48
N TYR A 114 0.80 -18.58 -12.73
CA TYR A 114 1.19 -17.89 -11.48
C TYR A 114 1.27 -18.81 -10.26
N THR A 115 0.54 -19.93 -10.25
CA THR A 115 0.60 -20.91 -9.15
C THR A 115 1.90 -21.70 -9.13
N PHE A 116 2.62 -21.82 -10.25
CA PHE A 116 3.89 -22.57 -10.30
C PHE A 116 5.16 -21.71 -10.17
N VAL A 117 5.13 -20.42 -10.57
CA VAL A 117 6.34 -19.56 -10.63
C VAL A 117 6.30 -18.37 -9.66
N GLY A 118 5.13 -17.86 -9.31
CA GLY A 118 4.95 -16.62 -8.55
C GLY A 118 5.47 -16.60 -7.09
N PRO A 119 5.26 -17.65 -6.26
CA PRO A 119 5.59 -17.56 -4.84
C PRO A 119 7.10 -17.60 -4.53
N TYR A 120 7.91 -18.16 -5.43
CA TYR A 120 9.35 -18.35 -5.19
C TYR A 120 10.18 -17.10 -5.50
N LEU A 121 9.77 -16.27 -6.46
CA LEU A 121 10.51 -15.05 -6.86
C LEU A 121 10.29 -13.87 -5.90
N LEU A 122 9.15 -13.82 -5.22
CA LEU A 122 8.80 -12.69 -4.33
C LEU A 122 9.38 -12.84 -2.91
N PHE A 123 9.71 -14.06 -2.48
CA PHE A 123 10.33 -14.35 -1.17
C PHE A 123 11.86 -14.28 -1.18
N LEU A 124 12.52 -14.45 -2.32
CA LEU A 124 14.00 -14.45 -2.43
C LEU A 124 14.61 -13.07 -2.69
N PHE A 125 13.83 -12.10 -3.15
CA PHE A 125 14.33 -10.75 -3.47
C PHE A 125 14.87 -9.95 -2.26
N PRO A 126 14.27 -10.03 -1.05
CA PRO A 126 14.80 -9.31 0.10
C PRO A 126 16.14 -9.84 0.63
N PHE A 127 16.46 -11.12 0.39
CA PHE A 127 17.64 -11.76 0.98
C PHE A 127 18.92 -11.54 0.16
N LEU A 128 18.81 -11.32 -1.16
CA LEU A 128 19.95 -11.14 -2.08
C LEU A 128 20.49 -9.70 -2.14
N LEU A 129 19.72 -8.70 -1.68
CA LEU A 129 20.13 -7.30 -1.65
C LEU A 129 20.74 -6.86 -0.30
N SER A 130 20.76 -7.73 0.71
CA SER A 130 21.39 -7.46 2.01
C SER A 130 22.90 -7.76 2.04
N TRP A 131 23.45 -8.32 0.95
CA TRP A 131 24.87 -8.71 0.83
C TRP A 131 25.52 -8.16 -0.46
N SER A 132 25.25 -6.89 -0.76
CA SER A 132 26.06 -6.09 -1.69
C SER A 132 26.22 -4.67 -1.17
#